data_AF-A0A8I0LV90-F1
#
_entry.id   AF-A0A8I0LV90-F1
#
_cell.length_a   1.000
_cell.length_b   1.000
_cell.length_c   1.000
_cell.angle_alpha   90.00
_cell.angle_beta   90.00
_cell.angle_gamma   90.00
#
_symmetry.space_group_name_H-M   'P 1'
#
loop_
_entity.id
_entity.type
_entity.pdbx_description
1 polymer ?
#
loop_
_entity_poly.entity_id
_entity_poly.type
_entity_poly.pdbx_seq_one_letter_code
_entity_poly.pdbx_strand_id
1 'polypeptide(L)'
;MTARRRRVTAAVVLAVYLTCLVVALGAVTDVALVATFARAAASTIVGAARSAGLLTLSDGFVQALAVSAAVVPVLPVVALAAPRRHRGTAGAVAVGAVVVASVLVALTTSPDAAVTSGDAGATGGRLASLLWAAAVGLALGLLVARAAVVVGSPTPVGTPERRVRAGAIAAAVVYALVLASIAFTARPVDEGFGPTLQRGLDVLHGIGVPVWVDYSTVEFTANIALFVPLGVVVVLLVGLDRWWWGAVAGLVASSTIELGQLVFLPGRFASADDVLANTTGAVIGALVGVVVLDVVHRRAASRA
;
A
#
# COMPACT_ATOMS: atom_id res chain seq x y z
N MET A 1 12.72 -6.78 -22.65
CA MET A 1 13.57 -6.13 -21.61
C MET A 1 14.41 -7.19 -20.91
N THR A 2 15.73 -7.02 -20.83
CA THR A 2 16.66 -8.02 -20.25
C THR A 2 16.64 -8.01 -18.71
N ALA A 3 16.83 -9.17 -18.06
CA ALA A 3 16.85 -9.30 -16.59
C ALA A 3 17.85 -8.35 -15.90
N ARG A 4 18.93 -8.00 -16.61
CA ARG A 4 19.91 -7.00 -16.19
C ARG A 4 19.32 -5.60 -16.05
N ARG A 5 18.45 -5.17 -17.00
CA ARG A 5 17.75 -3.88 -16.89
C ARG A 5 16.83 -3.82 -15.69
N ARG A 6 16.06 -4.88 -15.40
CA ARG A 6 15.16 -4.92 -14.23
C ARG A 6 15.90 -4.82 -12.89
N ARG A 7 17.04 -5.51 -12.75
CA ARG A 7 17.88 -5.43 -11.54
C ARG A 7 18.51 -4.05 -11.36
N VAL A 8 18.94 -3.43 -12.45
CA VAL A 8 19.48 -2.06 -12.42
C VAL A 8 18.39 -1.07 -12.04
N THR A 9 17.18 -1.18 -12.60
CA THR A 9 16.05 -0.31 -12.23
C THR A 9 15.68 -0.48 -10.75
N ALA A 10 15.57 -1.72 -10.25
CA ALA A 10 15.26 -1.97 -8.85
C ALA A 10 16.37 -1.48 -7.89
N ALA A 11 17.64 -1.66 -8.25
CA ALA A 11 18.77 -1.17 -7.47
C ALA A 11 18.83 0.36 -7.45
N VAL A 12 18.53 1.02 -8.56
CA VAL A 12 18.44 2.49 -8.65
C VAL A 12 17.28 3.00 -7.79
N VAL A 13 16.10 2.38 -7.85
CA VAL A 13 14.95 2.75 -7.01
C VAL A 13 15.26 2.58 -5.51
N LEU A 14 15.88 1.47 -5.13
CA LEU A 14 16.26 1.19 -3.74
C LEU A 14 17.35 2.17 -3.25
N ALA A 15 18.37 2.45 -4.07
CA ALA A 15 19.42 3.40 -3.75
C ALA A 15 18.85 4.81 -3.58
N VAL A 16 17.98 5.24 -4.50
CA VAL A 16 17.28 6.53 -4.40
C VAL A 16 16.46 6.59 -3.12
N TYR A 17 15.68 5.56 -2.80
CA TYR A 17 14.88 5.50 -1.56
C TYR A 17 15.75 5.58 -0.29
N LEU A 18 16.85 4.83 -0.22
CA LEU A 18 17.75 4.85 0.93
C LEU A 18 18.46 6.20 1.07
N THR A 19 18.87 6.81 -0.05
CA THR A 19 19.42 8.17 -0.06
C THR A 19 18.37 9.20 0.36
N CYS A 20 17.11 9.08 -0.08
CA CYS A 20 16.00 9.93 0.37
C CYS A 20 15.81 9.83 1.87
N LEU A 21 15.81 8.61 2.39
CA LEU A 21 15.57 8.34 3.79
C LEU A 21 16.70 8.91 4.65
N VAL A 22 17.95 8.74 4.24
CA VAL A 22 19.13 9.27 4.94
C VAL A 22 19.15 10.80 4.90
N VAL A 23 18.82 11.41 3.76
CA VAL A 23 18.73 12.87 3.62
C VAL A 23 17.56 13.42 4.44
N ALA A 24 16.39 12.77 4.42
CA ALA A 24 15.22 13.14 5.23
C ALA A 24 15.47 13.01 6.73
N LEU A 25 16.24 12.00 7.15
CA LEU A 25 16.65 11.80 8.54
C LEU A 25 17.75 12.78 8.97
N GLY A 26 18.62 13.20 8.06
CA GLY A 26 19.68 14.19 8.31
C GLY A 26 19.19 15.64 8.27
N ALA A 27 18.11 15.93 7.54
CA ALA A 27 17.60 17.29 7.29
C ALA A 27 16.38 17.66 8.14
N VAL A 28 16.38 17.30 9.43
CA VAL A 28 15.34 17.72 10.39
C VAL A 28 15.28 19.26 10.55
N THR A 29 16.22 20.02 9.95
CA THR A 29 16.24 21.49 9.97
C THR A 29 15.69 22.17 8.70
N ASP A 30 15.50 21.48 7.57
CA ASP A 30 14.98 22.10 6.33
C ASP A 30 13.94 21.22 5.60
N VAL A 31 12.70 21.38 6.03
CA VAL A 31 11.50 20.70 5.53
C VAL A 31 11.30 20.87 4.01
N ALA A 32 11.71 22.01 3.43
CA ALA A 32 11.49 22.31 2.02
C ALA A 32 12.40 21.48 1.11
N LEU A 33 13.63 21.23 1.55
CA LEU A 33 14.59 20.39 0.83
C LEU A 33 14.14 18.92 0.82
N VAL A 34 13.66 18.41 1.97
CA VAL A 34 13.15 17.03 2.10
C VAL A 34 11.96 16.80 1.18
N ALA A 35 11.00 17.73 1.15
CA ALA A 35 9.83 17.63 0.28
C ALA A 35 10.21 17.67 -1.21
N THR A 36 11.20 18.49 -1.58
CA THR A 36 11.68 18.58 -2.97
C THR A 36 12.35 17.30 -3.42
N PHE A 37 13.17 16.69 -2.55
CA PHE A 37 13.81 15.43 -2.85
C PHE A 37 12.80 14.27 -2.93
N ALA A 38 11.84 14.21 -1.99
CA ALA A 38 10.76 13.22 -2.01
C ALA A 38 9.93 13.32 -3.30
N ARG A 39 9.61 14.54 -3.76
CA ARG A 39 8.95 14.78 -5.05
C ARG A 39 9.78 14.25 -6.24
N ALA A 40 11.07 14.56 -6.26
CA ALA A 40 11.96 14.12 -7.34
C ALA A 40 12.14 12.59 -7.39
N ALA A 41 12.20 11.95 -6.22
CA ALA A 41 12.27 10.50 -6.12
C ALA A 41 10.96 9.85 -6.57
N ALA A 42 9.82 10.36 -6.11
CA ALA A 42 8.50 9.90 -6.52
C ALA A 42 8.31 10.00 -8.05
N SER A 43 8.65 11.14 -8.66
CA SER A 43 8.51 11.33 -10.11
C SER A 43 9.42 10.40 -10.91
N THR A 44 10.64 10.15 -10.42
CA THR A 44 11.59 9.21 -11.05
C THR A 44 11.09 7.77 -10.99
N ILE A 45 10.59 7.33 -9.82
CA ILE A 45 10.04 5.98 -9.62
C ILE A 45 8.82 5.76 -10.52
N VAL A 46 7.90 6.72 -10.53
CA VAL A 46 6.69 6.68 -11.36
C VAL A 46 7.03 6.64 -12.84
N GLY A 47 7.94 7.51 -13.30
CA GLY A 47 8.39 7.53 -14.68
C GLY A 47 9.01 6.20 -15.11
N ALA A 48 9.83 5.59 -14.24
CA ALA A 48 10.42 4.28 -14.49
C ALA A 48 9.36 3.17 -14.54
N ALA A 49 8.38 3.16 -13.63
CA ALA A 49 7.29 2.19 -13.62
C ALA A 49 6.45 2.27 -14.90
N ARG A 50 6.03 3.48 -15.30
CA ARG A 50 5.29 3.72 -16.54
C ARG A 50 6.07 3.33 -17.78
N SER A 51 7.37 3.62 -17.82
CA SER A 51 8.23 3.18 -18.93
C SER A 51 8.32 1.66 -19.06
N ALA A 52 8.03 0.92 -17.99
CA ALA A 52 7.98 -0.54 -17.97
C ALA A 52 6.58 -1.11 -18.21
N GLY A 53 5.57 -0.26 -18.50
CA GLY A 53 4.18 -0.67 -18.68
C GLY A 53 3.42 -0.95 -17.39
N LEU A 54 3.90 -0.45 -16.25
CA LEU A 54 3.21 -0.48 -14.96
C LEU A 54 2.57 0.89 -14.67
N LEU A 55 1.52 0.92 -13.86
CA LEU A 55 0.76 2.10 -13.46
C LEU A 55 0.10 2.79 -14.65
N THR A 56 -0.73 2.05 -15.41
CA THR A 56 -1.62 2.57 -16.46
C THR A 56 -2.78 3.40 -15.90
N LEU A 57 -2.76 3.65 -14.59
CA LEU A 57 -3.71 4.41 -13.80
C LEU A 57 -3.54 5.92 -14.00
N SER A 58 -4.56 6.69 -13.61
CA SER A 58 -4.56 8.14 -13.72
C SER A 58 -3.41 8.81 -12.95
N ASP A 59 -2.90 9.92 -13.49
CA ASP A 59 -1.78 10.67 -12.91
C ASP A 59 -2.03 11.06 -11.45
N GLY A 60 -3.26 11.46 -11.13
CA GLY A 60 -3.64 11.84 -9.77
C GLY A 60 -3.59 10.65 -8.80
N PHE A 61 -4.03 9.46 -9.23
CA PHE A 61 -3.94 8.26 -8.39
C PHE A 61 -2.48 7.85 -8.17
N VAL A 62 -1.67 7.88 -9.22
CA VAL A 62 -0.24 7.54 -9.13
C VAL A 62 0.51 8.52 -8.21
N GLN A 63 0.17 9.81 -8.27
CA GLN A 63 0.70 10.80 -7.34
C GLN A 63 0.26 10.53 -5.89
N ALA A 64 -1.01 10.19 -5.68
CA ALA A 64 -1.51 9.82 -4.35
C ALA A 64 -0.78 8.59 -3.80
N LEU A 65 -0.58 7.55 -4.61
CA LEU A 65 0.16 6.34 -4.25
C LEU A 65 1.61 6.66 -3.86
N ALA A 66 2.27 7.54 -4.63
CA ALA A 66 3.64 7.96 -4.33
C ALA A 66 3.74 8.76 -3.03
N VAL A 67 2.79 9.66 -2.76
CA VAL A 67 2.71 10.40 -1.49
C VAL A 67 2.47 9.44 -0.33
N SER A 68 1.52 8.50 -0.44
CA SER A 68 1.30 7.49 0.59
C SER A 68 2.57 6.67 0.85
N ALA A 69 3.25 6.21 -0.20
CA ALA A 69 4.49 5.44 -0.07
C ALA A 69 5.63 6.21 0.63
N ALA A 70 5.73 7.52 0.40
CA ALA A 70 6.69 8.39 1.08
C ALA A 70 6.35 8.59 2.57
N VAL A 71 5.05 8.59 2.92
CA VAL A 71 4.58 8.78 4.30
C VAL A 71 4.67 7.50 5.14
N VAL A 72 4.44 6.32 4.55
CA VAL A 72 4.50 5.01 5.23
C VAL A 72 5.72 4.83 6.15
N PRO A 73 6.98 5.08 5.72
CA PRO A 73 8.15 4.82 6.55
C PRO A 73 8.34 5.83 7.69
N VAL A 74 7.66 6.98 7.67
CA VAL A 74 7.86 8.06 8.67
C VAL A 74 7.64 7.54 10.08
N LEU A 75 6.50 6.89 10.35
CA LEU A 75 6.16 6.41 11.69
C LEU A 75 7.12 5.31 12.20
N PRO A 76 7.42 4.24 11.44
CA PRO A 76 8.43 3.25 11.82
C PRO A 76 9.80 3.85 12.12
N VAL A 77 10.27 4.77 11.28
CA VAL A 77 11.60 5.38 11.40
C VAL A 77 11.69 6.28 12.63
N VAL A 78 10.67 7.10 12.87
CA VAL A 78 10.56 7.93 14.08
C VAL A 78 10.54 7.05 15.33
N ALA A 79 9.79 5.94 15.31
CA ALA A 79 9.71 5.00 16.43
C ALA A 79 11.07 4.33 16.73
N LEU A 80 11.88 4.05 15.68
CA LEU A 80 13.23 3.51 15.83
C LEU A 80 14.23 4.55 16.35
N ALA A 81 14.12 5.79 15.90
CA ALA A 81 14.99 6.91 16.29
C ALA A 81 14.72 7.42 17.72
N ALA A 82 13.51 7.23 18.25
CA ALA A 82 13.14 7.70 19.59
C ALA A 82 13.86 6.91 20.72
N PRO A 83 14.43 7.60 21.73
CA PRO A 83 15.03 6.98 22.91
C PRO A 83 14.05 6.01 23.60
N ARG A 84 14.54 4.86 24.11
CA ARG A 84 13.70 3.79 24.69
C ARG A 84 12.68 4.27 25.74
N ARG A 85 12.99 5.35 26.47
CA ARG A 85 12.12 5.95 27.51
C ARG A 85 10.92 6.76 26.96
N HIS A 86 10.92 7.16 25.69
CA HIS A 86 9.88 7.98 25.06
C HIS A 86 9.18 7.30 23.87
N ARG A 87 9.34 5.97 23.71
CA ARG A 87 8.66 5.15 22.69
C ARG A 87 7.15 4.96 22.95
N GLY A 88 6.49 5.95 23.54
CA GLY A 88 5.04 6.00 23.61
C GLY A 88 4.48 6.21 22.20
N THR A 89 3.46 5.45 21.83
CA THR A 89 2.76 5.58 20.54
C THR A 89 2.29 7.00 20.25
N ALA A 90 2.00 7.80 21.30
CA ALA A 90 1.61 9.20 21.17
C ALA A 90 2.73 10.11 20.62
N GLY A 91 4.00 9.90 21.00
CA GLY A 91 5.12 10.73 20.55
C GLY A 91 5.48 10.48 19.08
N ALA A 92 5.47 9.21 18.66
CA ALA A 92 5.68 8.85 17.26
C ALA A 92 4.53 9.37 16.35
N VAL A 93 3.29 9.30 16.83
CA VAL A 93 2.12 9.84 16.12
C VAL A 93 2.18 11.36 16.01
N ALA A 94 2.59 12.07 17.07
CA ALA A 94 2.73 13.53 17.04
C ALA A 94 3.83 14.00 16.06
N VAL A 95 5.01 13.36 16.09
CA VAL A 95 6.10 13.68 15.15
C VAL A 95 5.72 13.29 13.72
N GLY A 96 5.06 12.14 13.52
CA GLY A 96 4.54 11.74 12.21
C GLY A 96 3.48 12.71 11.67
N ALA A 97 2.58 13.22 12.52
CA ALA A 97 1.60 14.23 12.14
C ALA A 97 2.26 15.56 11.74
N VAL A 98 3.32 15.98 12.46
CA VAL A 98 4.11 17.18 12.09
C VAL A 98 4.82 16.97 10.75
N VAL A 99 5.50 15.84 10.55
CA VAL A 99 6.19 15.54 9.27
C VAL A 99 5.19 15.47 8.11
N VAL A 100 4.02 14.87 8.33
CA VAL A 100 2.96 14.83 7.32
C VAL A 100 2.40 16.21 7.04
N ALA A 101 2.08 17.01 8.06
CA ALA A 101 1.65 18.39 7.89
C ALA A 101 2.70 19.23 7.14
N SER A 102 3.98 19.04 7.46
CA SER A 102 5.12 19.67 6.80
C SER A 102 5.26 19.28 5.33
N VAL A 103 5.07 17.99 4.99
CA VAL A 103 5.06 17.51 3.60
C VAL A 103 3.85 18.05 2.84
N LEU A 104 2.67 18.05 3.46
CA LEU A 104 1.44 18.62 2.89
C LEU A 104 1.60 20.11 2.58
N VAL A 105 2.15 20.89 3.51
CA VAL A 105 2.44 22.32 3.32
C VAL A 105 3.50 22.54 2.23
N ALA A 106 4.54 21.72 2.17
CA ALA A 106 5.58 21.85 1.15
C ALA A 106 5.12 21.41 -0.26
N LEU A 107 4.06 20.59 -0.36
CA LEU A 107 3.42 20.19 -1.61
C LEU A 107 2.40 21.23 -2.11
N THR A 108 1.81 22.01 -1.21
CA THR A 108 0.85 23.09 -1.58
C THR A 108 1.51 24.43 -1.85
N THR A 109 2.74 24.67 -1.35
CA THR A 109 3.46 25.95 -1.48
C THR A 109 4.51 25.99 -2.60
N SER A 110 4.58 24.98 -3.48
CA SER A 110 5.53 24.97 -4.60
C SER A 110 5.18 26.07 -5.64
N PRO A 111 6.15 26.89 -6.09
CA PRO A 111 5.89 28.05 -6.96
C PRO A 111 5.32 27.70 -8.35
N ASP A 112 5.45 26.46 -8.81
CA ASP A 112 4.80 25.98 -10.06
C ASP A 112 3.26 25.96 -9.97
N ALA A 113 2.69 26.02 -8.77
CA ALA A 113 1.24 26.00 -8.55
C ALA A 113 0.56 27.38 -8.61
N ALA A 114 1.31 28.47 -8.39
CA ALA A 114 0.75 29.82 -8.31
C ALA A 114 0.70 30.54 -9.67
N VAL A 115 1.44 30.08 -10.68
CA VAL A 115 1.66 30.82 -11.93
C VAL A 115 0.66 30.46 -13.04
N THR A 116 -0.10 29.36 -12.95
CA THR A 116 -0.92 28.87 -14.09
C THR A 116 -2.42 28.67 -13.86
N SER A 117 -2.96 28.75 -12.65
CA SER A 117 -4.42 28.59 -12.47
C SER A 117 -4.95 29.51 -11.38
N GLY A 118 -5.52 30.66 -11.77
CA GLY A 118 -6.31 31.53 -10.89
C GLY A 118 -7.64 30.92 -10.43
N ASP A 119 -7.71 29.60 -10.31
CA ASP A 119 -8.91 28.84 -9.95
C ASP A 119 -8.80 28.30 -8.52
N ALA A 120 -9.59 28.88 -7.62
CA ALA A 120 -9.70 28.41 -6.24
C ALA A 120 -10.14 26.93 -6.14
N GLY A 121 -10.90 26.44 -7.13
CA GLY A 121 -11.33 25.04 -7.23
C GLY A 121 -10.17 24.05 -7.48
N ALA A 122 -9.16 24.45 -8.26
CA ALA A 122 -7.99 23.62 -8.54
C ALA A 122 -7.11 23.42 -7.29
N THR A 123 -7.01 24.45 -6.45
CA THR A 123 -6.27 24.39 -5.18
C THR A 123 -6.97 23.51 -4.14
N GLY A 124 -8.31 23.60 -4.05
CA GLY A 124 -9.11 22.76 -3.16
C GLY A 124 -9.01 21.27 -3.49
N GLY A 125 -9.11 20.90 -4.77
CA GLY A 125 -8.97 19.52 -5.23
C GLY A 125 -7.58 18.92 -4.97
N ARG A 126 -6.52 19.72 -5.13
CA ARG A 126 -5.15 19.30 -4.81
C ARG A 126 -4.96 19.05 -3.32
N LEU A 127 -5.46 19.94 -2.45
CA LEU A 127 -5.37 19.75 -1.01
C LEU A 127 -6.12 18.48 -0.56
N ALA A 128 -7.34 18.26 -1.04
CA ALA A 128 -8.12 17.06 -0.74
C ALA A 128 -7.36 15.78 -1.15
N SER A 129 -6.79 15.75 -2.35
CA SER A 129 -5.97 14.64 -2.85
C SER A 129 -4.79 14.33 -1.93
N LEU A 130 -4.05 15.35 -1.53
CA LEU A 130 -2.88 15.21 -0.67
C LEU A 130 -3.28 14.71 0.73
N LEU A 131 -4.38 15.23 1.29
CA LEU A 131 -4.89 14.81 2.59
C LEU A 131 -5.30 13.33 2.60
N TRP A 132 -6.00 12.87 1.57
CA TRP A 132 -6.35 11.45 1.41
C TRP A 132 -5.10 10.56 1.32
N ALA A 133 -4.14 10.93 0.47
CA ALA A 133 -2.90 10.18 0.31
C ALA A 133 -2.08 10.11 1.61
N ALA A 134 -2.00 11.22 2.35
CA ALA A 134 -1.32 11.29 3.62
C ALA A 134 -2.01 10.45 4.71
N ALA A 135 -3.34 10.49 4.79
CA ALA A 135 -4.11 9.69 5.73
C ALA A 135 -3.91 8.19 5.50
N VAL A 136 -3.95 7.75 4.24
CA VAL A 136 -3.66 6.35 3.86
C VAL A 136 -2.22 5.97 4.22
N GLY A 137 -1.25 6.83 3.88
CA GLY A 137 0.15 6.61 4.20
C GLY A 137 0.40 6.47 5.70
N LEU A 138 -0.24 7.31 6.53
CA LEU A 138 -0.15 7.23 7.99
C LEU A 138 -0.77 5.95 8.55
N ALA A 139 -1.94 5.55 8.05
CA ALA A 139 -2.61 4.32 8.47
C ALA A 139 -1.73 3.09 8.18
N LEU A 140 -1.17 3.01 6.97
CA LEU A 140 -0.23 1.96 6.59
C LEU A 140 1.08 2.03 7.38
N GLY A 141 1.62 3.23 7.63
CA GLY A 141 2.81 3.42 8.45
C GLY A 141 2.62 2.98 9.90
N LEU A 142 1.43 3.21 10.48
CA LEU A 142 1.07 2.71 11.81
C LEU A 142 1.03 1.17 11.82
N LEU A 143 0.43 0.57 10.79
CA LEU A 143 0.38 -0.88 10.64
C LEU A 143 1.79 -1.48 10.56
N VAL A 144 2.67 -0.91 9.72
CA VAL A 144 4.08 -1.34 9.59
C VAL A 144 4.81 -1.19 10.92
N ALA A 145 4.66 -0.04 11.60
CA ALA A 145 5.32 0.19 12.88
C ALA A 145 4.89 -0.85 13.94
N ARG A 146 3.60 -1.18 13.99
CA ARG A 146 3.08 -2.22 14.90
C ARG A 146 3.61 -3.60 14.54
N ALA A 147 3.57 -3.98 13.26
CA ALA A 147 4.08 -5.27 12.80
C ALA A 147 5.60 -5.41 13.06
N ALA A 148 6.37 -4.35 12.87
CA ALA A 148 7.81 -4.36 13.12
C ALA A 148 8.16 -4.61 14.60
N VAL A 149 7.39 -4.03 15.53
CA VAL A 149 7.55 -4.29 16.97
C VAL A 149 7.27 -5.76 17.30
N VAL A 150 6.23 -6.35 16.69
CA VAL A 150 5.89 -7.76 16.88
C VAL A 150 7.00 -8.67 16.34
N VAL A 151 7.40 -8.49 15.08
CA VAL A 151 8.43 -9.31 14.41
C VAL A 151 9.80 -9.18 15.07
N GLY A 152 10.12 -8.00 15.62
CA GLY A 152 11.39 -7.74 16.31
C GLY A 152 11.43 -8.18 17.78
N SER A 153 10.35 -8.73 18.33
CA SER A 153 10.29 -9.13 19.74
C SER A 153 11.05 -10.46 19.98
N PRO A 154 11.90 -10.57 21.01
CA PRO A 154 12.76 -11.74 21.24
C PRO A 154 12.04 -13.02 21.65
N THR A 155 10.73 -12.99 21.91
CA THR A 155 9.93 -14.17 22.22
C THR A 155 9.61 -14.91 20.93
N PRO A 156 10.21 -16.08 20.66
CA PRO A 156 9.91 -16.85 19.46
C PRO A 156 8.45 -17.29 19.52
N VAL A 157 7.72 -16.98 18.46
CA VAL A 157 6.28 -17.20 18.42
C VAL A 157 6.03 -18.66 18.08
N GLY A 158 5.34 -19.37 18.98
CA GLY A 158 4.96 -20.76 18.76
C GLY A 158 4.12 -20.94 17.48
N THR A 159 4.16 -22.16 16.93
CA THR A 159 3.26 -22.54 15.83
C THR A 159 1.80 -22.27 16.20
N PRO A 160 0.96 -21.75 15.29
CA PRO A 160 -0.45 -21.49 15.57
C PRO A 160 -1.12 -22.72 16.19
N GLU A 161 -1.96 -22.52 17.21
CA GLU A 161 -2.72 -23.61 17.84
C GLU A 161 -3.48 -24.43 16.77
N ARG A 162 -3.63 -25.75 17.00
CA ARG A 162 -4.33 -26.64 16.06
C ARG A 162 -5.70 -26.11 15.62
N ARG A 163 -6.44 -25.48 16.53
CA ARG A 163 -7.76 -24.88 16.26
C ARG A 163 -7.66 -23.67 15.33
N VAL A 164 -6.73 -22.76 15.59
CA VAL A 164 -6.47 -21.58 14.74
C VAL A 164 -6.05 -22.02 13.35
N ARG A 165 -5.16 -23.00 13.26
CA ARG A 165 -4.69 -23.55 11.98
C ARG A 165 -5.82 -24.24 11.20
N ALA A 166 -6.66 -25.03 11.85
CA ALA A 166 -7.81 -25.68 11.19
C ALA A 166 -8.81 -24.64 10.65
N GLY A 167 -9.13 -23.62 11.44
CA GLY A 167 -9.98 -22.50 10.99
C GLY A 167 -9.36 -21.73 9.82
N ALA A 168 -8.04 -21.46 9.88
CA ALA A 168 -7.32 -20.81 8.80
C ALA A 168 -7.29 -21.65 7.50
N ILE A 169 -7.17 -22.98 7.59
CA ILE A 169 -7.25 -23.87 6.42
C ILE A 169 -8.66 -23.80 5.80
N ALA A 170 -9.71 -23.90 6.61
CA ALA A 170 -11.09 -23.79 6.11
C ALA A 170 -11.33 -22.43 5.43
N ALA A 171 -10.88 -21.34 6.06
CA ALA A 171 -10.93 -20.01 5.49
C ALA A 171 -10.14 -19.91 4.18
N ALA A 172 -8.94 -20.51 4.11
CA ALA A 172 -8.11 -20.54 2.90
C ALA A 172 -8.82 -21.24 1.75
N VAL A 173 -9.46 -22.39 2.00
CA VAL A 173 -10.18 -23.14 0.97
C VAL A 173 -11.38 -22.36 0.47
N VAL A 174 -12.22 -21.84 1.36
CA VAL A 174 -13.39 -21.04 0.98
C VAL A 174 -12.96 -19.80 0.20
N TYR A 175 -11.94 -19.10 0.68
CA TYR A 175 -11.41 -17.92 0.01
C TYR A 175 -10.82 -18.26 -1.37
N ALA A 176 -10.06 -19.35 -1.51
CA ALA A 176 -9.53 -19.78 -2.80
C ALA A 176 -10.64 -20.12 -3.81
N LEU A 177 -11.73 -20.74 -3.36
CA LEU A 177 -12.90 -21.01 -4.21
C LEU A 177 -13.59 -19.72 -4.66
N VAL A 178 -13.77 -18.76 -3.76
CA VAL A 178 -14.33 -17.43 -4.08
C VAL A 178 -13.40 -16.66 -5.03
N LEU A 179 -12.09 -16.69 -4.80
CA LEU A 179 -11.12 -16.02 -5.65
C LEU A 179 -11.11 -16.64 -7.05
N ALA A 180 -11.12 -17.97 -7.15
CA ALA A 180 -11.19 -18.67 -8.42
C ALA A 180 -12.51 -18.39 -9.16
N SER A 181 -13.65 -18.34 -8.45
CA SER A 181 -14.92 -18.03 -9.09
C SER A 181 -14.95 -16.61 -9.66
N ILE A 182 -14.45 -15.62 -8.92
CA ILE A 182 -14.33 -14.23 -9.40
C ILE A 182 -13.35 -14.16 -10.59
N ALA A 183 -12.16 -14.75 -10.44
CA ALA A 183 -11.09 -14.66 -11.43
C ALA A 183 -11.44 -15.30 -12.78
N PHE A 184 -12.16 -16.43 -12.76
CA PHE A 184 -12.49 -17.21 -13.97
C PHE A 184 -13.94 -17.04 -14.45
N THR A 185 -14.66 -16.03 -13.95
CA THR A 185 -15.95 -15.67 -14.53
C THR A 185 -15.74 -15.10 -15.94
N ALA A 186 -16.40 -15.70 -16.93
CA ALA A 186 -16.18 -15.43 -18.36
C ALA A 186 -16.57 -14.00 -18.80
N ARG A 187 -17.48 -13.35 -18.07
CA ARG A 187 -17.78 -11.93 -18.28
C ARG A 187 -16.86 -11.09 -17.41
N PRO A 188 -16.28 -9.98 -17.91
CA PRO A 188 -15.82 -8.91 -17.04
C PRO A 188 -16.96 -8.60 -16.06
N VAL A 189 -16.65 -8.48 -14.77
CA VAL A 189 -17.65 -8.21 -13.71
C VAL A 189 -18.43 -6.91 -13.98
N ASP A 190 -17.95 -6.13 -14.94
CA ASP A 190 -18.19 -4.72 -15.13
C ASP A 190 -19.08 -4.40 -16.33
N GLU A 191 -19.31 -5.39 -17.22
CA GLU A 191 -20.13 -5.23 -18.44
C GLU A 191 -21.55 -4.73 -18.15
N GLY A 192 -22.05 -4.90 -16.92
CA GLY A 192 -23.34 -4.37 -16.45
C GLY A 192 -23.25 -3.29 -15.37
N PHE A 193 -22.09 -3.04 -14.77
CA PHE A 193 -21.95 -2.18 -13.58
C PHE A 193 -21.33 -0.80 -13.86
N GLY A 194 -20.67 -0.61 -15.01
CA GLY A 194 -20.00 0.65 -15.39
C GLY A 194 -20.87 1.90 -15.22
N PRO A 195 -22.09 1.98 -15.78
CA PRO A 195 -22.94 3.17 -15.68
C PRO A 195 -23.46 3.47 -14.28
N THR A 196 -23.58 2.46 -13.41
CA THR A 196 -24.00 2.63 -12.02
C THR A 196 -22.83 3.10 -11.16
N LEU A 197 -21.65 2.52 -11.39
CA LEU A 197 -20.42 2.93 -10.72
C LEU A 197 -20.05 4.37 -11.09
N GLN A 198 -20.16 4.76 -12.36
CA GLN A 198 -19.94 6.14 -12.80
C GLN A 198 -20.86 7.13 -12.08
N ARG A 199 -22.17 6.84 -12.00
CA ARG A 199 -23.10 7.69 -11.23
C ARG A 199 -22.72 7.80 -9.76
N GLY A 200 -22.22 6.73 -9.15
CA GLY A 200 -21.69 6.75 -7.79
C GLY A 200 -20.45 7.64 -7.66
N LEU A 201 -19.51 7.53 -8.61
CA LEU A 201 -18.31 8.36 -8.66
C LEU A 201 -18.66 9.84 -8.85
N ASP A 202 -19.63 10.18 -9.69
CA ASP A 202 -20.09 11.55 -9.90
C ASP A 202 -20.61 12.17 -8.58
N VAL A 203 -21.38 11.40 -7.80
CA VAL A 203 -21.84 11.82 -6.47
C VAL A 203 -20.67 11.99 -5.49
N LEU A 204 -19.71 11.07 -5.51
CA LEU A 204 -18.51 11.14 -4.67
C LEU A 204 -17.67 12.38 -4.99
N HIS A 205 -17.49 12.70 -6.28
CA HIS A 205 -16.79 13.91 -6.71
C HIS A 205 -17.54 15.17 -6.26
N GLY A 206 -18.89 15.13 -6.29
CA GLY A 206 -19.75 16.21 -5.79
C GLY A 206 -19.61 16.50 -4.28
N ILE A 207 -19.18 15.52 -3.47
CA ILE A 207 -18.94 15.69 -2.03
C ILE A 207 -17.45 15.88 -1.67
N GLY A 208 -16.58 16.07 -2.66
CA GLY A 208 -15.17 16.40 -2.45
C GLY A 208 -14.19 15.23 -2.50
N VAL A 209 -14.62 14.04 -2.97
CA VAL A 209 -13.67 12.97 -3.33
C VAL A 209 -12.86 13.42 -4.55
N PRO A 210 -11.53 13.20 -4.58
CA PRO A 210 -10.71 13.62 -5.71
C PRO A 210 -11.14 13.00 -7.04
N VAL A 211 -11.09 13.78 -8.11
CA VAL A 211 -11.51 13.37 -9.47
C VAL A 211 -10.69 12.21 -10.03
N TRP A 212 -9.45 12.02 -9.54
CA TRP A 212 -8.63 10.87 -9.90
C TRP A 212 -9.17 9.54 -9.36
N VAL A 213 -10.11 9.56 -8.40
CA VAL A 213 -10.87 8.37 -8.01
C VAL A 213 -11.85 8.06 -9.14
N ASP A 214 -11.33 7.37 -10.13
CA ASP A 214 -12.02 6.92 -11.32
C ASP A 214 -12.23 5.39 -11.29
N TYR A 215 -12.79 4.86 -12.37
CA TYR A 215 -13.03 3.43 -12.51
C TYR A 215 -11.75 2.59 -12.31
N SER A 216 -10.64 2.98 -12.94
CA SER A 216 -9.37 2.25 -12.85
C SER A 216 -8.80 2.24 -11.43
N THR A 217 -9.02 3.33 -10.69
CA THR A 217 -8.62 3.45 -9.28
C THR A 217 -9.44 2.53 -8.39
N VAL A 218 -10.75 2.44 -8.64
CA VAL A 218 -11.64 1.53 -7.91
C VAL A 218 -11.24 0.08 -8.18
N GLU A 219 -10.98 -0.28 -9.44
CA GLU A 219 -10.53 -1.62 -9.83
C GLU A 219 -9.21 -2.00 -9.15
N PHE A 220 -8.19 -1.13 -9.25
CA PHE A 220 -6.90 -1.35 -8.60
C PHE A 220 -7.04 -1.49 -7.07
N THR A 221 -7.85 -0.65 -6.43
CA THR A 221 -8.05 -0.68 -4.97
C THR A 221 -8.89 -1.89 -4.54
N ALA A 222 -9.85 -2.32 -5.35
CA ALA A 222 -10.62 -3.53 -5.12
C ALA A 222 -9.72 -4.78 -5.17
N ASN A 223 -8.78 -4.83 -6.11
CA ASN A 223 -7.78 -5.89 -6.21
C ASN A 223 -6.86 -5.95 -4.97
N ILE A 224 -6.41 -4.79 -4.46
CA ILE A 224 -5.73 -4.72 -3.15
C ILE A 224 -6.61 -5.31 -2.05
N ALA A 225 -7.85 -4.83 -1.91
CA ALA A 225 -8.75 -5.27 -0.85
C ALA A 225 -9.06 -6.77 -0.93
N LEU A 226 -9.22 -7.30 -2.15
CA LEU A 226 -9.50 -8.70 -2.42
C LEU A 226 -8.38 -9.60 -1.92
N PHE A 227 -7.11 -9.17 -2.00
CA PHE A 227 -5.94 -9.96 -1.58
C PHE A 227 -5.50 -9.77 -0.12
N VAL A 228 -6.06 -8.79 0.60
CA VAL A 228 -5.81 -8.63 2.05
C VAL A 228 -6.12 -9.91 2.84
N PRO A 229 -7.29 -10.58 2.67
CA PRO A 229 -7.58 -11.83 3.36
C PRO A 229 -6.56 -12.94 3.09
N LEU A 230 -6.04 -13.05 1.86
CA LEU A 230 -5.01 -14.04 1.51
C LEU A 230 -3.78 -13.87 2.41
N GLY A 231 -3.27 -12.64 2.51
CA GLY A 231 -2.11 -12.32 3.35
C GLY A 231 -2.34 -12.68 4.81
N VAL A 232 -3.51 -12.33 5.36
CA VAL A 232 -3.89 -12.65 6.75
C VAL A 232 -3.87 -14.17 6.97
N VAL A 233 -4.56 -14.91 6.12
CA VAL A 233 -4.68 -16.37 6.22
C VAL A 233 -3.31 -17.04 6.14
N VAL A 234 -2.43 -16.60 5.23
CA VAL A 234 -1.08 -17.17 5.12
C VAL A 234 -0.33 -17.01 6.44
N VAL A 235 -0.33 -15.83 7.06
CA VAL A 235 0.34 -15.61 8.36
C VAL A 235 -0.25 -16.49 9.46
N LEU A 236 -1.58 -16.65 9.49
CA LEU A 236 -2.25 -17.54 10.44
C LEU A 236 -1.91 -19.03 10.23
N LEU A 237 -1.47 -19.42 9.03
CA LEU A 237 -1.04 -20.78 8.71
C LEU A 237 0.43 -21.02 9.02
N VAL A 238 1.30 -20.07 8.68
CA VAL A 238 2.77 -20.26 8.72
C VAL A 238 3.43 -19.65 9.96
N GLY A 239 2.72 -18.80 10.71
CA GLY A 239 3.22 -18.13 11.91
C GLY A 239 3.98 -16.83 11.63
N LEU A 240 4.38 -16.15 12.71
CA LEU A 240 4.98 -14.81 12.65
C LEU A 240 6.37 -14.80 11.99
N ASP A 241 7.21 -15.81 12.22
CA ASP A 241 8.58 -15.88 11.65
C ASP A 241 8.59 -15.96 10.11
N ARG A 242 7.46 -16.37 9.55
CA ARG A 242 7.26 -16.64 8.13
C ARG A 242 6.24 -15.69 7.49
N TRP A 243 5.97 -14.56 8.13
CA TRP A 243 4.95 -13.62 7.67
C TRP A 243 5.13 -13.17 6.21
N TRP A 244 6.39 -13.07 5.76
CA TRP A 244 6.76 -12.66 4.40
C TRP A 244 6.27 -13.64 3.32
N TRP A 245 5.90 -14.88 3.69
CA TRP A 245 5.23 -15.79 2.77
C TRP A 245 3.88 -15.27 2.29
N GLY A 246 3.23 -14.35 3.00
CA GLY A 246 2.03 -13.68 2.51
C GLY A 246 2.30 -12.90 1.22
N ALA A 247 3.42 -12.20 1.13
CA ALA A 247 3.83 -11.47 -0.08
C ALA A 247 4.11 -12.43 -1.24
N VAL A 248 4.82 -13.54 -0.97
CA VAL A 248 5.11 -14.58 -1.97
C VAL A 248 3.83 -15.23 -2.47
N ALA A 249 2.91 -15.57 -1.56
CA ALA A 249 1.62 -16.15 -1.91
C ALA A 249 0.80 -15.21 -2.79
N GLY A 250 0.74 -13.91 -2.46
CA GLY A 250 0.07 -12.90 -3.28
C GLY A 250 0.65 -12.80 -4.69
N LEU A 251 1.97 -12.70 -4.80
CA LEU A 251 2.65 -12.62 -6.10
C LEU A 251 2.40 -13.87 -6.95
N VAL A 252 2.54 -15.06 -6.37
CA VAL A 252 2.36 -16.33 -7.07
C VAL A 252 0.90 -16.53 -7.47
N ALA A 253 -0.04 -16.32 -6.54
CA ALA A 253 -1.47 -16.47 -6.81
C ALA A 253 -1.93 -15.48 -7.89
N SER A 254 -1.55 -14.20 -7.78
CA SER A 254 -1.92 -13.20 -8.78
C SER A 254 -1.31 -13.51 -10.15
N SER A 255 -0.02 -13.84 -10.22
CA SER A 255 0.62 -14.22 -11.49
C SER A 255 -0.04 -15.47 -12.10
N THR A 256 -0.49 -16.41 -11.28
CA THR A 256 -1.19 -17.62 -11.72
C THR A 256 -2.57 -17.28 -12.28
N ILE A 257 -3.31 -16.36 -11.65
CA ILE A 257 -4.59 -15.87 -12.14
C ILE A 257 -4.43 -15.19 -13.49
N GLU A 258 -3.50 -14.24 -13.61
CA GLU A 258 -3.24 -13.51 -14.86
C GLU A 258 -2.85 -14.46 -16.01
N LEU A 259 -1.95 -15.40 -15.76
CA LEU A 259 -1.56 -16.41 -16.74
C LEU A 259 -2.72 -17.34 -17.09
N GLY A 260 -3.51 -17.73 -16.10
CA GLY A 260 -4.71 -18.53 -16.32
C GLY A 260 -5.73 -17.82 -17.20
N GLN A 261 -6.00 -16.54 -16.93
CA GLN A 261 -6.90 -15.74 -17.75
C GLN A 261 -6.38 -15.57 -19.17
N LEU A 262 -5.08 -15.28 -19.34
CA LEU A 262 -4.45 -15.17 -20.65
C LEU A 262 -4.56 -16.45 -21.49
N VAL A 263 -4.46 -17.62 -20.85
CA VAL A 263 -4.49 -18.92 -21.53
C VAL A 263 -5.91 -19.42 -21.77
N PHE A 264 -6.83 -19.23 -20.80
CA PHE A 264 -8.14 -19.86 -20.79
C PHE A 264 -9.31 -18.94 -21.16
N LEU A 265 -9.14 -17.62 -21.15
CA LEU A 265 -10.21 -16.65 -21.41
C LEU A 265 -9.87 -15.80 -22.66
N PRO A 266 -10.42 -16.16 -23.83
CA PRO A 266 -10.23 -15.39 -25.06
C PRO A 266 -10.63 -13.92 -24.85
N GLY A 267 -9.75 -12.99 -25.21
CA GLY A 267 -9.99 -11.56 -25.07
C GLY A 267 -9.56 -10.95 -23.73
N ARG A 268 -9.05 -11.75 -22.78
CA ARG A 268 -8.37 -11.21 -21.59
C ARG A 268 -6.85 -11.14 -21.80
N PHE A 269 -6.26 -10.06 -21.31
CA PHE A 269 -4.83 -9.82 -21.37
C PHE A 269 -4.26 -9.79 -19.95
N ALA A 270 -3.04 -10.31 -19.79
CA ALA A 270 -2.37 -10.27 -18.50
C ALA A 270 -1.98 -8.82 -18.13
N SER A 271 -2.35 -8.40 -16.93
CA SER A 271 -2.17 -7.06 -16.39
C SER A 271 -1.13 -7.05 -15.29
N ALA A 272 -0.06 -6.30 -15.51
CA ALA A 272 0.99 -6.14 -14.52
C ALA A 272 0.53 -5.28 -13.32
N ASP A 273 -0.47 -4.42 -13.53
CA ASP A 273 -1.08 -3.60 -12.48
C ASP A 273 -1.93 -4.43 -11.53
N ASP A 274 -2.59 -5.47 -12.03
CA ASP A 274 -3.34 -6.40 -11.18
C ASP A 274 -2.41 -7.28 -10.35
N VAL A 275 -1.28 -7.73 -10.91
CA VAL A 275 -0.21 -8.36 -10.12
C VAL A 275 0.30 -7.45 -9.02
N LEU A 276 0.53 -6.17 -9.34
CA LEU A 276 0.99 -5.18 -8.36
C LEU A 276 -0.03 -4.93 -7.25
N ALA A 277 -1.30 -4.70 -7.61
CA ALA A 277 -2.40 -4.46 -6.69
C ALA A 277 -2.60 -5.65 -5.75
N ASN A 278 -2.75 -6.84 -6.32
CA ASN A 278 -2.97 -8.08 -5.56
C ASN A 278 -1.81 -8.39 -4.62
N THR A 279 -0.56 -8.23 -5.09
CA THR A 279 0.62 -8.43 -4.25
C THR A 279 0.67 -7.40 -3.12
N THR A 280 0.33 -6.14 -3.40
CA THR A 280 0.23 -5.08 -2.38
C THR A 280 -0.83 -5.43 -1.33
N GLY A 281 -2.00 -5.90 -1.75
CA GLY A 281 -3.05 -6.41 -0.87
C GLY A 281 -2.56 -7.54 0.04
N ALA A 282 -1.86 -8.52 -0.52
CA ALA A 282 -1.32 -9.64 0.25
C ALA A 282 -0.24 -9.20 1.26
N VAL A 283 0.58 -8.21 0.94
CA VAL A 283 1.54 -7.61 1.88
C VAL A 283 0.81 -6.93 3.03
N ILE A 284 -0.18 -6.07 2.73
CA ILE A 284 -0.99 -5.40 3.76
C ILE A 284 -1.68 -6.44 4.64
N GLY A 285 -2.28 -7.45 4.03
CA GLY A 285 -2.90 -8.58 4.72
C GLY A 285 -1.94 -9.34 5.63
N ALA A 286 -0.71 -9.59 5.18
CA ALA A 286 0.29 -10.25 6.00
C ALA A 286 0.65 -9.39 7.24
N LEU A 287 0.82 -8.08 7.08
CA LEU A 287 1.06 -7.17 8.20
C LEU A 287 -0.12 -7.14 9.19
N VAL A 288 -1.36 -7.16 8.68
CA VAL A 288 -2.57 -7.30 9.52
C VAL A 288 -2.55 -8.64 10.26
N GLY A 289 -2.23 -9.73 9.57
CA GLY A 289 -2.11 -11.07 10.16
C GLY A 289 -1.07 -11.13 11.28
N VAL A 290 0.06 -10.44 11.11
CA VAL A 290 1.09 -10.32 12.16
C VAL A 290 0.52 -9.68 13.43
N VAL A 291 -0.18 -8.55 13.29
CA VAL A 291 -0.77 -7.83 14.43
C VAL A 291 -1.89 -8.65 15.08
N VAL A 292 -2.75 -9.29 14.28
CA VAL A 292 -3.86 -10.12 14.80
C VAL A 292 -3.31 -11.30 15.61
N LEU A 293 -2.31 -12.01 15.08
CA LEU A 293 -1.75 -13.19 15.73
C LEU A 293 -1.03 -12.82 17.05
N ASP A 294 -0.34 -11.68 17.11
CA ASP A 294 0.22 -11.15 18.37
C ASP A 294 -0.86 -10.87 19.42
N VAL A 295 -1.96 -10.21 19.04
CA VAL A 295 -3.08 -9.95 19.96
C VAL A 295 -3.70 -11.24 20.49
N VAL A 296 -3.87 -12.26 19.63
CA VAL A 296 -4.40 -13.56 20.02
C VAL A 296 -3.47 -14.25 21.02
N HIS A 297 -2.16 -14.29 20.75
CA HIS A 297 -1.19 -14.91 21.65
C HIS A 297 -1.11 -14.20 23.02
N ARG A 298 -1.11 -12.87 23.05
CA ARG A 298 -1.12 -12.11 24.32
C ARG A 298 -2.36 -12.40 25.16
N ARG A 299 -3.53 -12.49 24.53
CA ARG A 299 -4.79 -12.81 25.22
C ARG A 299 -4.82 -14.23 25.77
N ALA A 300 -4.21 -15.19 25.06
CA ALA A 300 -4.07 -16.55 25.56
C ALA A 300 -3.16 -16.60 26.80
N ALA A 301 -2.01 -15.91 26.74
CA ALA A 301 -1.07 -15.82 27.85
C ALA A 301 -1.65 -15.13 29.11
N SER A 302 -2.54 -14.14 28.95
CA SER A 302 -3.20 -13.49 30.10
C SER A 302 -4.30 -14.33 30.75
N ARG A 303 -4.74 -15.43 30.11
CA ARG A 303 -5.79 -16.33 30.60
C ARG A 303 -5.23 -17.61 31.24
N ALA A 304 -3.95 -17.90 31.02
CA ALA A 304 -3.22 -19.02 31.62
C ALA A 304 -2.65 -18.60 32.97
#